data_AF-A0A7C6LXK6-F1
#
_entry.id   AF-A0A7C6LXK6-F1
#
_cell.length_a   1.000
_cell.length_b   1.000
_cell.length_c   1.000
_cell.angle_alpha   90.00
_cell.angle_beta   90.00
_cell.angle_gamma   90.00
#
_symmetry.space_group_name_H-M   'P 1'
#
loop_
_entity.id
_entity.type
_entity.pdbx_description
1 polymer ?
#
loop_
_entity_poly.entity_id
_entity_poly.type
_entity_poly.pdbx_seq_one_letter_code
_entity_poly.pdbx_strand_id
1 'polypeptide(L)'
;MRIDMSHGSGGKASADLMKKIFAKHYSNDILNKMEDAAVLELRGRIACSTDSFVVTPVVFKGGDIGKLSICGTVNDLLMMGAIPKYITAAFILEEGLEISLLDQIVSSMAKAAAEAGVEIIAGDTKVVEGEGGLYINTTGIGLIPEGREISASNCSEGDVVLLSGNLGDHHACILSARMGIENNIKSDSTCLNGLVNSLLENDIKIKAMRDVTRGGLGTVLNEIADASMCGIEIREEALPVHPEVRSFSDILGLDPLYMANEGKMIAVVAAEDAEKALALMKQNEDGKDAAIIAKVVHGKGVTMKTRLGGSRVVDVLYGEGLPRIC
;
A
#
# COMPACT_ATOMS: atom_id res chain seq x y z
N MET A 1 -25.49 10.71 15.57
CA MET A 1 -26.47 10.08 14.64
C MET A 1 -25.76 8.87 14.08
N ARG A 2 -26.43 7.73 14.01
CA ARG A 2 -25.81 6.45 13.64
C ARG A 2 -26.37 5.95 12.32
N ILE A 3 -25.59 5.11 11.64
CA ILE A 3 -26.05 4.29 10.54
C ILE A 3 -27.07 3.29 11.08
N ASP A 4 -28.13 3.08 10.32
CA ASP A 4 -29.16 2.06 10.53
C ASP A 4 -29.43 1.34 9.21
N MET A 5 -30.15 0.22 9.25
CA MET A 5 -30.45 -0.57 8.05
C MET A 5 -31.16 0.21 6.93
N SER A 6 -31.86 1.31 7.24
CA SER A 6 -32.53 2.13 6.22
C SER A 6 -31.53 2.85 5.31
N HIS A 7 -30.33 3.15 5.80
CA HIS A 7 -29.26 3.77 5.00
C HIS A 7 -28.71 2.84 3.91
N GLY A 8 -28.90 1.52 4.02
CA GLY A 8 -28.51 0.52 3.00
C GLY A 8 -29.66 0.07 2.08
N SER A 9 -30.87 0.62 2.25
CA SER A 9 -32.09 0.13 1.58
C SER A 9 -32.32 0.65 0.16
N GLY A 10 -31.52 1.62 -0.31
CA GLY A 10 -31.69 2.28 -1.61
C GLY A 10 -32.80 3.35 -1.62
N GLY A 11 -33.40 3.65 -0.47
CA GLY A 11 -34.45 4.65 -0.32
C GLY A 11 -33.93 6.07 -0.05
N LYS A 12 -34.82 6.93 0.46
CA LYS A 12 -34.50 8.34 0.77
C LYS A 12 -33.35 8.49 1.77
N ALA A 13 -33.26 7.62 2.78
CA ALA A 13 -32.18 7.64 3.76
C ALA A 13 -30.81 7.36 3.11
N SER A 14 -30.73 6.40 2.19
CA SER A 14 -29.53 6.13 1.39
C SER A 14 -29.15 7.35 0.54
N ALA A 15 -30.11 7.96 -0.17
CA ALA A 15 -29.84 9.14 -1.00
C ALA A 15 -29.38 10.36 -0.16
N ASP A 16 -29.96 10.55 1.03
CA ASP A 16 -29.55 11.60 1.96
C ASP A 16 -28.11 11.37 2.48
N LEU A 17 -27.74 10.12 2.77
CA LEU A 17 -26.37 9.76 3.16
C LEU A 17 -25.38 10.05 2.02
N MET A 18 -25.70 9.60 0.80
CA MET A 18 -24.90 9.87 -0.39
C MET A 18 -24.67 11.37 -0.60
N LYS A 19 -25.73 12.17 -0.48
CA LYS A 19 -25.64 13.62 -0.70
C LYS A 19 -24.88 14.36 0.42
N LYS A 20 -25.11 14.00 1.68
CA LYS A 20 -24.57 14.74 2.83
C LYS A 20 -23.13 14.36 3.17
N ILE A 21 -22.75 13.10 2.92
CA ILE A 21 -21.44 12.56 3.29
C ILE A 21 -20.56 12.41 2.05
N PHE A 22 -20.93 11.58 1.09
CA PHE A 22 -20.06 11.24 -0.03
C PHE A 22 -19.91 12.37 -1.05
N ALA A 23 -21.02 12.94 -1.53
CA ALA A 23 -20.99 14.01 -2.54
C ALA A 23 -20.34 15.30 -2.01
N LYS A 24 -20.32 15.50 -0.68
CA LYS A 24 -19.63 16.63 -0.03
C LYS A 24 -18.11 16.59 -0.28
N HIS A 25 -17.52 15.40 -0.34
CA HIS A 25 -16.06 15.23 -0.40
C HIS A 25 -15.56 14.71 -1.76
N TYR A 26 -16.38 13.97 -2.51
CA TYR A 26 -15.97 13.31 -3.76
C TYR A 26 -16.45 14.01 -5.04
N SER A 27 -17.01 15.22 -4.93
CA SER A 27 -17.60 15.93 -6.08
C SER A 27 -16.62 16.10 -7.23
N ASN A 28 -17.00 15.58 -8.41
CA ASN A 28 -16.31 15.76 -9.69
C ASN A 28 -17.30 15.55 -10.85
N ASP A 29 -16.93 15.97 -12.06
CA ASP A 29 -17.81 15.95 -13.24
C ASP A 29 -18.27 14.54 -13.66
N ILE A 30 -17.52 13.50 -13.27
CA ILE A 30 -17.86 12.11 -13.59
C ILE A 30 -18.88 11.59 -12.57
N LEU A 31 -18.56 11.66 -11.28
CA LEU A 31 -19.42 11.16 -10.21
C LEU A 31 -20.74 11.94 -10.11
N ASN A 32 -20.72 13.25 -10.36
CA ASN A 32 -21.90 14.12 -10.25
C ASN A 32 -23.03 13.77 -11.24
N LYS A 33 -22.75 12.96 -12.27
CA LYS A 33 -23.79 12.44 -13.18
C LYS A 33 -24.72 11.46 -12.47
N MET A 34 -24.24 10.75 -11.44
CA MET A 34 -25.03 9.81 -10.63
C MET A 34 -25.80 8.77 -11.46
N GLU A 35 -25.20 8.34 -12.58
CA GLU A 35 -25.67 7.22 -13.41
C GLU A 35 -25.19 5.88 -12.81
N ASP A 36 -25.68 4.75 -13.34
CA ASP A 36 -25.31 3.40 -12.86
C ASP A 36 -23.81 3.07 -13.02
N ALA A 37 -23.09 3.79 -13.89
CA ALA A 37 -21.67 3.60 -14.10
C ALA A 37 -20.95 4.91 -14.47
N ALA A 38 -19.68 5.01 -14.05
CA ALA A 38 -18.77 6.03 -14.55
C ALA A 38 -18.33 5.70 -15.98
N VAL A 39 -18.41 6.69 -16.88
CA VAL A 39 -17.98 6.56 -18.28
C VAL A 39 -16.64 7.24 -18.46
N LEU A 40 -15.62 6.46 -18.87
CA LEU A 40 -14.24 6.91 -18.98
C LEU A 40 -13.73 6.81 -20.42
N GLU A 41 -13.03 7.85 -20.87
CA GLU A 41 -12.30 7.82 -22.14
C GLU A 41 -10.80 7.62 -21.88
N LEU A 42 -10.32 6.39 -22.08
CA LEU A 42 -8.92 6.01 -21.84
C LEU A 42 -8.28 5.50 -23.14
N ARG A 43 -7.01 5.88 -23.38
CA ARG A 43 -6.20 5.39 -24.51
C ARG A 43 -4.90 4.78 -24.00
N GLY A 44 -4.51 3.63 -24.53
CA GLY A 44 -3.27 2.93 -24.17
C GLY A 44 -3.49 1.70 -23.30
N ARG A 45 -2.42 1.21 -22.66
CA ARG A 45 -2.49 0.09 -21.71
C ARG A 45 -3.03 0.57 -20.36
N ILE A 46 -3.93 -0.21 -19.78
CA ILE A 46 -4.60 0.11 -18.52
C ILE A 46 -4.10 -0.87 -17.45
N ALA A 47 -3.66 -0.32 -16.31
CA ALA A 47 -3.50 -1.08 -15.08
C ALA A 47 -4.79 -0.98 -14.26
N CYS A 48 -5.22 -2.11 -13.71
CA CYS A 48 -6.37 -2.20 -12.82
C CYS A 48 -5.96 -3.02 -11.61
N SER A 49 -6.19 -2.49 -10.41
CA SER A 49 -6.03 -3.23 -9.15
C SER A 49 -7.26 -3.05 -8.28
N THR A 50 -7.54 -4.02 -7.42
CA THR A 50 -8.59 -3.92 -6.41
C THR A 50 -8.07 -4.47 -5.10
N ASP A 51 -8.42 -3.80 -4.01
CA ASP A 51 -8.10 -4.26 -2.67
C ASP A 51 -9.22 -3.95 -1.69
N SER A 52 -9.35 -4.82 -0.69
CA SER A 52 -10.31 -4.69 0.39
C SER A 52 -9.59 -4.47 1.70
N PHE A 53 -10.00 -3.43 2.41
CA PHE A 53 -9.39 -2.93 3.63
C PHE A 53 -10.29 -3.27 4.81
N VAL A 54 -9.71 -3.97 5.78
CA VAL A 54 -10.42 -4.51 6.95
C VAL A 54 -9.70 -4.18 8.26
N VAL A 55 -8.75 -3.25 8.22
CA VAL A 55 -7.91 -2.81 9.34
C VAL A 55 -8.69 -2.58 10.63
N THR A 56 -8.06 -2.91 11.76
CA THR A 56 -8.60 -2.62 13.09
C THR A 56 -7.48 -2.19 14.02
N PRO A 57 -7.60 -1.08 14.78
CA PRO A 57 -8.70 -0.12 14.76
C PRO A 57 -8.81 0.62 13.41
N VAL A 58 -9.98 1.17 13.09
CA VAL A 58 -10.21 1.90 11.83
C VAL A 58 -9.54 3.28 11.80
N VAL A 59 -9.14 3.80 12.97
CA VAL A 59 -8.33 5.02 13.12
C VAL A 59 -7.12 4.66 13.98
N PHE A 60 -5.93 5.03 13.53
CA PHE A 60 -4.67 4.69 14.19
C PHE A 60 -3.67 5.84 14.06
N LYS A 61 -2.50 5.71 14.70
CA LYS A 61 -1.47 6.75 14.60
C LYS A 61 -0.91 6.76 13.19
N GLY A 62 -0.96 7.92 12.53
CA GLY A 62 -0.45 8.09 11.16
C GLY A 62 -1.49 7.86 10.05
N GLY A 63 -2.68 7.38 10.35
CA GLY A 63 -3.71 7.16 9.34
C GLY A 63 -5.03 6.59 9.85
N ASP A 64 -5.87 6.21 8.90
CA ASP A 64 -7.14 5.56 9.12
C ASP A 64 -7.45 4.66 7.90
N ILE A 65 -8.50 3.84 8.00
CA ILE A 65 -8.93 2.94 6.92
C ILE A 65 -9.21 3.68 5.59
N GLY A 66 -9.63 4.95 5.67
CA GLY A 66 -9.88 5.78 4.51
C GLY A 66 -8.58 6.10 3.76
N LYS A 67 -7.64 6.75 4.45
CA LYS A 67 -6.30 7.03 3.88
C LYS A 67 -5.67 5.75 3.35
N LEU A 68 -5.71 4.68 4.15
CA LEU A 68 -5.14 3.38 3.81
C LEU A 68 -5.71 2.84 2.49
N SER A 69 -7.03 2.89 2.32
CA SER A 69 -7.68 2.36 1.11
C SER A 69 -7.25 3.06 -0.17
N ILE A 70 -7.06 4.38 -0.11
CA ILE A 70 -6.56 5.14 -1.24
C ILE A 70 -5.08 4.85 -1.48
N CYS A 71 -4.25 4.92 -0.44
CA CYS A 71 -2.81 4.70 -0.55
C CYS A 71 -2.49 3.31 -1.12
N GLY A 72 -3.07 2.24 -0.58
CA GLY A 72 -2.82 0.87 -1.04
C GLY A 72 -3.15 0.69 -2.52
N THR A 73 -4.37 1.05 -2.93
CA THR A 73 -4.80 0.92 -4.33
C THR A 73 -4.01 1.82 -5.29
N VAL A 74 -3.62 3.03 -4.87
CA VAL A 74 -2.73 3.89 -5.66
C VAL A 74 -1.35 3.26 -5.81
N ASN A 75 -0.79 2.71 -4.73
CA ASN A 75 0.52 2.10 -4.70
C ASN A 75 0.59 0.87 -5.61
N ASP A 76 -0.42 0.00 -5.62
CA ASP A 76 -0.52 -1.12 -6.57
C ASP A 76 -0.37 -0.68 -8.03
N LEU A 77 -1.09 0.36 -8.42
CA LEU A 77 -1.02 0.90 -9.78
C LEU A 77 0.38 1.45 -10.07
N LEU A 78 0.97 2.17 -9.10
CA LEU A 78 2.32 2.69 -9.22
C LEU A 78 3.36 1.57 -9.37
N MET A 79 3.18 0.40 -8.75
CA MET A 79 4.11 -0.73 -8.87
C MET A 79 4.18 -1.30 -10.28
N MET A 80 3.09 -1.19 -11.05
CA MET A 80 3.07 -1.49 -12.49
C MET A 80 3.62 -0.35 -13.36
N GLY A 81 4.11 0.71 -12.73
CA GLY A 81 4.49 1.94 -13.39
C GLY A 81 3.28 2.64 -14.02
N ALA A 82 2.06 2.43 -13.55
CA ALA A 82 0.95 3.20 -14.08
C ALA A 82 0.97 4.64 -13.55
N ILE A 83 0.30 5.54 -14.26
CA ILE A 83 -0.14 6.83 -13.74
C ILE A 83 -1.56 6.61 -13.23
N PRO A 84 -1.78 6.57 -11.91
CA PRO A 84 -3.12 6.43 -11.33
C PRO A 84 -4.01 7.58 -11.80
N LYS A 85 -5.29 7.29 -12.10
CA LYS A 85 -6.25 8.30 -12.55
C LYS A 85 -7.55 8.27 -11.77
N TYR A 86 -8.09 7.07 -11.57
CA TYR A 86 -9.44 6.91 -11.06
C TYR A 86 -9.52 5.82 -10.01
N ILE A 87 -10.43 6.01 -9.06
CA ILE A 87 -10.78 5.01 -8.04
C ILE A 87 -12.30 4.86 -7.97
N THR A 88 -12.76 3.64 -7.78
CA THR A 88 -14.12 3.36 -7.28
C THR A 88 -14.04 2.97 -5.82
N ALA A 89 -15.02 3.35 -5.00
CA ALA A 89 -15.03 3.04 -3.56
C ALA A 89 -16.35 2.40 -3.12
N ALA A 90 -16.29 1.16 -2.64
CA ALA A 90 -17.44 0.44 -2.10
C ALA A 90 -17.32 0.28 -0.59
N PHE A 91 -18.41 0.58 0.12
CA PHE A 91 -18.46 0.58 1.59
C PHE A 91 -19.38 -0.51 2.10
N ILE A 92 -18.92 -1.26 3.10
CA ILE A 92 -19.75 -2.15 3.91
C ILE A 92 -19.73 -1.60 5.34
N LEU A 93 -20.89 -1.11 5.77
CA LEU A 93 -21.08 -0.42 7.05
C LEU A 93 -21.86 -1.31 8.01
N GLU A 94 -21.38 -1.46 9.24
CA GLU A 94 -22.18 -2.07 10.31
C GLU A 94 -23.26 -1.09 10.80
N GLU A 95 -24.46 -1.61 11.05
CA GLU A 95 -25.50 -0.87 11.78
C GLU A 95 -24.97 -0.39 13.14
N GLY A 96 -25.25 0.87 13.48
CA GLY A 96 -24.75 1.49 14.70
C GLY A 96 -23.45 2.28 14.54
N LEU A 97 -22.77 2.22 13.38
CA LEU A 97 -21.61 3.05 13.07
C LEU A 97 -21.96 4.55 13.21
N GLU A 98 -21.11 5.32 13.90
CA GLU A 98 -21.31 6.77 14.04
C GLU A 98 -21.10 7.47 12.69
N ILE A 99 -22.09 8.27 12.26
CA ILE A 99 -22.01 9.02 10.99
C ILE A 99 -20.85 10.01 10.99
N SER A 100 -20.48 10.57 12.15
CA SER A 100 -19.32 11.46 12.26
C SER A 100 -17.99 10.74 11.99
N LEU A 101 -17.89 9.46 12.39
CA LEU A 101 -16.72 8.65 12.06
C LEU A 101 -16.68 8.37 10.56
N LEU A 102 -17.82 8.04 9.94
CA LEU A 102 -17.90 7.86 8.49
C LEU A 102 -17.51 9.15 7.73
N ASP A 103 -18.01 10.32 8.14
CA ASP A 103 -17.63 11.62 7.52
C ASP A 103 -16.12 11.89 7.65
N GLN A 104 -15.52 11.54 8.79
CA GLN A 104 -14.07 11.64 8.99
C GLN A 104 -13.31 10.74 8.01
N ILE A 105 -13.70 9.47 7.88
CA ILE A 105 -13.05 8.50 6.98
C ILE A 105 -13.19 8.93 5.51
N VAL A 106 -14.39 9.34 5.09
CA VAL A 106 -14.66 9.81 3.72
C VAL A 106 -13.86 11.09 3.42
N SER A 107 -13.76 12.02 4.37
CA SER A 107 -12.90 13.20 4.26
C SER A 107 -11.41 12.82 4.11
N SER A 108 -10.95 11.83 4.88
CA SER A 108 -9.58 11.32 4.81
C SER A 108 -9.27 10.70 3.43
N MET A 109 -10.19 9.92 2.88
CA MET A 109 -10.10 9.38 1.52
C MET A 109 -10.01 10.49 0.47
N ALA A 110 -10.88 11.50 0.54
CA ALA A 110 -10.87 12.61 -0.41
C ALA A 110 -9.54 13.37 -0.39
N LYS A 111 -9.00 13.60 0.82
CA LYS A 111 -7.68 14.23 0.98
C LYS A 111 -6.58 13.38 0.37
N ALA A 112 -6.52 12.09 0.67
CA ALA A 112 -5.51 11.18 0.11
C ALA A 112 -5.62 11.07 -1.43
N ALA A 113 -6.85 11.06 -1.97
CA ALA A 113 -7.10 11.01 -3.40
C ALA A 113 -6.61 12.30 -4.09
N ALA A 114 -6.88 13.46 -3.50
CA ALA A 114 -6.39 14.74 -3.99
C ALA A 114 -4.85 14.81 -3.94
N GLU A 115 -4.22 14.36 -2.86
CA GLU A 115 -2.75 14.29 -2.73
C GLU A 115 -2.12 13.36 -3.78
N ALA A 116 -2.77 12.25 -4.10
CA ALA A 116 -2.33 11.31 -5.15
C ALA A 116 -2.68 11.75 -6.59
N GLY A 117 -3.50 12.79 -6.75
CA GLY A 117 -3.98 13.25 -8.05
C GLY A 117 -4.95 12.28 -8.74
N VAL A 118 -5.77 11.56 -7.96
CA VAL A 118 -6.81 10.64 -8.47
C VAL A 118 -8.21 11.11 -8.12
N GLU A 119 -9.18 10.72 -8.94
CA GLU A 119 -10.59 11.05 -8.71
C GLU A 119 -11.39 9.80 -8.28
N ILE A 120 -12.25 9.95 -7.27
CA ILE A 120 -13.21 8.90 -6.90
C ILE A 120 -14.45 9.06 -7.78
N ILE A 121 -14.62 8.13 -8.72
CA ILE A 121 -15.56 8.30 -9.86
C ILE A 121 -16.86 7.50 -9.73
N ALA A 122 -16.86 6.47 -8.88
CA ALA A 122 -18.02 5.63 -8.63
C ALA A 122 -17.92 5.00 -7.25
N GLY A 123 -19.04 4.51 -6.73
CA GLY A 123 -19.03 3.82 -5.46
C GLY A 123 -20.31 3.06 -5.16
N ASP A 124 -20.26 2.30 -4.08
CA ASP A 124 -21.40 1.56 -3.56
C ASP A 124 -21.44 1.68 -2.03
N THR A 125 -22.62 1.51 -1.45
CA THR A 125 -22.78 1.45 0.00
C THR A 125 -23.75 0.35 0.37
N LYS A 126 -23.33 -0.53 1.29
CA LYS A 126 -24.15 -1.57 1.91
C LYS A 126 -24.11 -1.39 3.42
N VAL A 127 -25.25 -1.66 4.06
CA VAL A 127 -25.37 -1.70 5.52
C VAL A 127 -25.72 -3.13 5.93
N VAL A 128 -25.02 -3.65 6.93
CA VAL A 128 -25.15 -5.02 7.42
C VAL A 128 -25.34 -5.04 8.93
N GLU A 129 -26.03 -6.06 9.43
CA GLU A 129 -26.03 -6.44 10.85
C GLU A 129 -24.76 -7.25 11.16
N GLY A 130 -24.29 -7.23 12.42
CA GLY A 130 -23.16 -8.07 12.87
C GLY A 130 -22.06 -7.28 13.59
N GLU A 131 -20.83 -7.80 13.60
CA GLU A 131 -19.65 -7.20 14.27
C GLU A 131 -18.51 -6.90 13.26
N GLY A 132 -18.87 -6.44 12.05
CA GLY A 132 -17.93 -6.20 10.97
C GLY A 132 -17.15 -4.88 11.08
N GLY A 133 -17.76 -3.87 11.69
CA GLY A 133 -17.29 -2.50 11.76
C GLY A 133 -17.48 -1.76 10.44
N LEU A 134 -16.37 -1.37 9.81
CA LEU A 134 -16.33 -0.64 8.55
C LEU A 134 -15.33 -1.31 7.62
N TYR A 135 -15.78 -1.74 6.45
CA TYR A 135 -14.92 -2.24 5.38
C TYR A 135 -15.03 -1.36 4.15
N ILE A 136 -13.91 -1.23 3.45
CA ILE A 136 -13.81 -0.44 2.22
C ILE A 136 -13.16 -1.33 1.17
N ASN A 137 -13.76 -1.43 -0.01
CA ASN A 137 -13.06 -1.91 -1.20
C ASN A 137 -12.79 -0.72 -2.10
N THR A 138 -11.58 -0.63 -2.62
CA THR A 138 -11.23 0.31 -3.67
C THR A 138 -10.73 -0.43 -4.89
N THR A 139 -11.15 0.04 -6.07
CA THR A 139 -10.62 -0.43 -7.35
C THR A 139 -10.02 0.75 -8.07
N GLY A 140 -8.75 0.64 -8.43
CA GLY A 140 -7.97 1.68 -9.08
C GLY A 140 -7.80 1.42 -10.56
N ILE A 141 -7.82 2.49 -11.35
CA ILE A 141 -7.55 2.48 -12.78
C ILE A 141 -6.42 3.47 -13.06
N GLY A 142 -5.36 2.99 -13.73
CA GLY A 142 -4.21 3.79 -14.13
C GLY A 142 -3.80 3.53 -15.58
N LEU A 143 -3.12 4.50 -16.18
CA LEU A 143 -2.58 4.39 -17.53
C LEU A 143 -1.10 4.03 -17.48
N ILE A 144 -0.68 3.00 -18.22
CA ILE A 144 0.73 2.65 -18.36
C ILE A 144 1.27 3.34 -19.62
N PRO A 145 2.20 4.31 -19.49
CA PRO A 145 2.82 4.94 -20.64
C PRO A 145 3.47 3.93 -21.60
N GLU A 146 3.55 4.31 -22.88
CA GLU A 146 4.24 3.52 -23.90
C GLU A 146 5.73 3.35 -23.53
N GLY A 147 6.30 2.18 -23.84
CA GLY A 147 7.69 1.85 -23.50
C GLY A 147 7.95 1.50 -22.03
N ARG A 148 6.96 1.60 -21.13
CA ARG A 148 7.13 1.23 -19.72
C ARG A 148 6.87 -0.26 -19.50
N GLU A 149 7.91 -1.01 -19.17
CA GLU A 149 7.86 -2.47 -19.01
C GLU A 149 8.40 -2.90 -17.65
N ILE A 150 7.63 -2.59 -16.60
CA ILE A 150 7.96 -3.00 -15.23
C ILE A 150 7.24 -4.30 -14.93
N SER A 151 7.97 -5.32 -14.49
CA SER A 151 7.42 -6.63 -14.18
C SER A 151 8.32 -7.39 -13.22
N ALA A 152 7.72 -8.15 -12.30
CA ALA A 152 8.44 -9.05 -11.41
C ALA A 152 9.25 -10.14 -12.14
N SER A 153 9.01 -10.34 -13.44
CA SER A 153 9.75 -11.29 -14.31
C SER A 153 10.94 -10.67 -15.06
N ASN A 154 11.21 -9.38 -14.89
CA ASN A 154 12.26 -8.67 -15.64
C ASN A 154 13.60 -8.60 -14.91
N CYS A 155 13.73 -9.22 -13.74
CA CYS A 155 14.96 -9.20 -12.96
C CYS A 155 15.98 -10.21 -13.50
N SER A 156 17.25 -9.84 -13.42
CA SER A 156 18.37 -10.60 -13.94
C SER A 156 19.58 -10.49 -13.02
N GLU A 157 20.50 -11.43 -13.13
CA GLU A 157 21.73 -11.42 -12.32
C GLU A 157 22.48 -10.09 -12.44
N GLY A 158 22.88 -9.55 -11.29
CA GLY A 158 23.55 -8.25 -11.20
C GLY A 158 22.62 -7.09 -10.90
N ASP A 159 21.31 -7.21 -11.10
CA ASP A 159 20.36 -6.18 -10.69
C ASP A 159 20.39 -5.95 -9.18
N VAL A 160 20.05 -4.73 -8.75
CA VAL A 160 20.14 -4.27 -7.37
C VAL A 160 18.76 -3.97 -6.82
N VAL A 161 18.50 -4.42 -5.59
CA VAL A 161 17.22 -4.22 -4.90
C VAL A 161 17.38 -3.10 -3.88
N LEU A 162 16.59 -2.05 -4.08
CA LEU A 162 16.42 -0.94 -3.15
C LEU A 162 15.12 -1.12 -2.37
N LEU A 163 15.14 -0.74 -1.10
CA LEU A 163 13.97 -0.58 -0.25
C LEU A 163 13.79 0.89 0.06
N SER A 164 12.56 1.40 -0.03
CA SER A 164 12.29 2.84 0.10
C SER A 164 12.38 3.36 1.54
N GLY A 165 12.38 2.53 2.57
CA GLY A 165 12.51 3.01 3.96
C GLY A 165 12.38 1.91 5.00
N ASN A 166 12.19 2.32 6.26
CA ASN A 166 12.13 1.41 7.41
C ASN A 166 11.08 0.29 7.27
N LEU A 167 11.34 -0.89 7.82
CA LEU A 167 10.37 -1.99 7.86
C LEU A 167 9.58 -2.03 9.17
N GLY A 168 8.30 -2.39 9.06
CA GLY A 168 7.44 -2.81 10.16
C GLY A 168 6.67 -1.70 10.88
N ASP A 169 6.75 -0.46 10.41
CA ASP A 169 6.11 0.70 11.06
C ASP A 169 4.59 0.53 11.20
N HIS A 170 3.90 0.18 10.09
CA HIS A 170 2.45 -0.05 10.12
C HIS A 170 2.08 -1.25 10.98
N HIS A 171 2.73 -2.40 10.81
CA HIS A 171 2.45 -3.58 11.62
C HIS A 171 2.59 -3.30 13.12
N ALA A 172 3.69 -2.67 13.54
CA ALA A 172 3.93 -2.36 14.93
C ALA A 172 2.91 -1.34 15.47
N CYS A 173 2.52 -0.33 14.67
CA CYS A 173 1.48 0.64 15.04
C CYS A 173 0.12 -0.02 15.29
N ILE A 174 -0.32 -0.91 14.42
CA ILE A 174 -1.63 -1.57 14.54
C ILE A 174 -1.63 -2.56 15.71
N LEU A 175 -0.58 -3.38 15.82
CA LEU A 175 -0.48 -4.35 16.89
C LEU A 175 -0.37 -3.69 18.27
N SER A 176 0.44 -2.63 18.40
CA SER A 176 0.56 -1.92 19.67
C SER A 176 -0.77 -1.32 20.11
N ALA A 177 -1.53 -0.73 19.19
CA ALA A 177 -2.86 -0.18 19.48
C ALA A 177 -3.83 -1.25 19.99
N ARG A 178 -3.82 -2.46 19.40
CA ARG A 178 -4.66 -3.59 19.83
C ARG A 178 -4.27 -4.16 21.19
N MET A 179 -2.98 -4.20 21.48
CA MET A 179 -2.44 -4.70 22.74
C MET A 179 -2.54 -3.66 23.87
N GLY A 180 -2.94 -2.42 23.58
CA GLY A 180 -2.92 -1.32 24.55
C GLY A 180 -1.51 -0.91 24.97
N ILE A 181 -0.51 -1.13 24.11
CA ILE A 181 0.88 -0.76 24.36
C ILE A 181 1.09 0.70 23.93
N GLU A 182 1.40 1.58 24.88
CA GLU A 182 1.75 2.96 24.60
C GLU A 182 3.16 3.08 23.99
N ASN A 183 3.25 3.74 22.83
CA ASN A 183 4.48 4.01 22.11
C ASN A 183 4.29 5.22 21.16
N ASN A 184 5.32 5.63 20.43
CA ASN A 184 5.26 6.71 19.44
C ASN A 184 5.26 6.22 17.99
N ILE A 185 5.21 4.90 17.79
CA ILE A 185 5.18 4.28 16.46
C ILE A 185 3.91 4.72 15.73
N LYS A 186 4.06 5.12 14.47
CA LYS A 186 2.98 5.53 13.57
C LYS A 186 3.01 4.63 12.35
N SER A 187 1.86 4.36 11.76
CA SER A 187 1.80 3.76 10.44
C SER A 187 2.47 4.68 9.42
N ASP A 188 3.15 4.05 8.47
CA ASP A 188 3.78 4.66 7.31
C ASP A 188 2.83 4.82 6.11
N SER A 189 1.52 4.57 6.27
CA SER A 189 0.55 4.63 5.17
C SER A 189 0.65 5.95 4.41
N THR A 190 1.06 5.87 3.14
CA THR A 190 1.24 7.03 2.26
C THR A 190 1.20 6.62 0.79
N CYS A 191 0.85 7.55 -0.08
CA CYS A 191 0.90 7.33 -1.52
C CYS A 191 2.33 7.53 -2.03
N LEU A 192 2.85 6.57 -2.80
CA LEU A 192 4.25 6.54 -3.23
C LEU A 192 4.52 7.30 -4.53
N ASN A 193 3.58 8.15 -4.97
CA ASN A 193 3.66 8.88 -6.24
C ASN A 193 4.98 9.64 -6.37
N GLY A 194 5.38 10.38 -5.34
CA GLY A 194 6.60 11.19 -5.37
C GLY A 194 7.87 10.35 -5.53
N LEU A 195 7.93 9.17 -4.90
CA LEU A 195 9.07 8.25 -5.03
C LEU A 195 9.13 7.64 -6.42
N VAL A 196 8.01 7.08 -6.88
CA VAL A 196 7.93 6.38 -8.16
C VAL A 196 8.15 7.35 -9.33
N ASN A 197 7.52 8.53 -9.30
CA ASN A 197 7.72 9.55 -10.33
C ASN A 197 9.16 10.05 -10.36
N SER A 198 9.79 10.28 -9.19
CA SER A 198 11.19 10.69 -9.11
C SER A 198 12.13 9.71 -9.82
N LEU A 199 11.92 8.40 -9.67
CA LEU A 199 12.71 7.39 -10.38
C LEU A 199 12.41 7.38 -11.89
N LEU A 200 11.14 7.40 -12.27
CA LEU A 200 10.70 7.27 -13.67
C LEU A 200 11.05 8.50 -14.51
N GLU A 201 10.95 9.71 -13.96
CA GLU A 201 11.25 10.97 -14.65
C GLU A 201 12.75 11.22 -14.79
N ASN A 202 13.58 10.49 -14.05
CA ASN A 202 15.05 10.56 -14.11
C ASN A 202 15.67 9.37 -14.83
N ASP A 203 14.91 8.70 -15.71
CA ASP A 203 15.36 7.62 -16.59
C ASP A 203 16.05 6.45 -15.87
N ILE A 204 15.65 6.15 -14.63
CA ILE A 204 16.13 4.95 -13.93
C ILE A 204 15.60 3.72 -14.64
N LYS A 205 16.48 2.76 -14.97
CA LYS A 205 16.09 1.47 -15.55
C LYS A 205 15.51 0.56 -14.47
N ILE A 206 14.23 0.76 -14.17
CA ILE A 206 13.47 -0.08 -13.25
C ILE A 206 13.07 -1.38 -13.94
N LYS A 207 13.42 -2.51 -13.32
CA LYS A 207 13.06 -3.87 -13.76
C LYS A 207 11.72 -4.29 -13.15
N ALA A 208 11.63 -4.18 -11.83
CA ALA A 208 10.47 -4.57 -11.05
C ALA A 208 10.25 -3.57 -9.91
N MET A 209 8.99 -3.38 -9.53
CA MET A 209 8.60 -2.72 -8.29
C MET A 209 7.52 -3.54 -7.60
N ARG A 210 7.54 -3.54 -6.27
CA ARG A 210 6.49 -4.10 -5.42
C ARG A 210 6.39 -3.28 -4.15
N ASP A 211 5.18 -3.06 -3.69
CA ASP A 211 4.86 -2.54 -2.38
C ASP A 211 5.07 -3.65 -1.33
N VAL A 212 5.38 -3.26 -0.09
CA VAL A 212 5.77 -4.20 0.98
C VAL A 212 4.65 -4.37 1.99
N THR A 213 3.49 -4.85 1.54
CA THR A 213 2.27 -5.00 2.34
C THR A 213 2.23 -6.36 3.08
N ARG A 214 1.20 -7.19 2.85
CA ARG A 214 1.02 -8.47 3.57
C ARG A 214 2.13 -9.46 3.19
N GLY A 215 2.57 -10.24 4.18
CA GLY A 215 3.71 -11.14 4.03
C GLY A 215 5.07 -10.44 4.09
N GLY A 216 5.11 -9.10 4.04
CA GLY A 216 6.29 -8.28 4.19
C GLY A 216 7.35 -8.48 3.09
N LEU A 217 8.53 -7.93 3.33
CA LEU A 217 9.67 -7.96 2.41
C LEU A 217 10.09 -9.39 2.03
N GLY A 218 10.08 -10.32 2.99
CA GLY A 218 10.48 -11.70 2.76
C GLY A 218 9.61 -12.38 1.70
N THR A 219 8.29 -12.19 1.77
CA THR A 219 7.35 -12.75 0.78
C THR A 219 7.50 -12.08 -0.57
N VAL A 220 7.54 -10.73 -0.60
CA VAL A 220 7.68 -9.95 -1.84
C VAL A 220 8.94 -10.33 -2.62
N LEU A 221 10.08 -10.52 -1.95
CA LEU A 221 11.32 -10.91 -2.64
C LEU A 221 11.25 -12.34 -3.17
N ASN A 222 10.58 -13.26 -2.48
CA ASN A 222 10.38 -14.62 -2.99
C ASN A 222 9.49 -14.62 -4.24
N GLU A 223 8.41 -13.82 -4.26
CA GLU A 223 7.56 -13.68 -5.45
C GLU A 223 8.36 -13.18 -6.67
N ILE A 224 9.26 -12.20 -6.47
CA ILE A 224 10.13 -11.69 -7.54
C ILE A 224 11.15 -12.74 -7.97
N ALA A 225 11.78 -13.41 -7.01
CA ALA A 225 12.75 -14.47 -7.29
C ALA A 225 12.12 -15.60 -8.12
N ASP A 226 10.89 -16.00 -7.79
CA ASP A 226 10.15 -17.02 -8.52
C ASP A 226 9.73 -16.53 -9.91
N ALA A 227 9.16 -15.33 -10.01
CA ALA A 227 8.67 -14.76 -11.27
C ALA A 227 9.80 -14.50 -12.28
N SER A 228 11.00 -14.13 -11.82
CA SER A 228 12.20 -13.92 -12.65
C SER A 228 13.09 -15.15 -12.75
N MET A 229 12.77 -16.24 -12.04
CA MET A 229 13.59 -17.46 -11.95
C MET A 229 15.05 -17.17 -11.56
N CYS A 230 15.26 -16.29 -10.58
CA CYS A 230 16.57 -15.86 -10.10
C CYS A 230 16.74 -16.07 -8.59
N GLY A 231 17.95 -15.89 -8.07
CA GLY A 231 18.21 -15.80 -6.64
C GLY A 231 18.25 -14.35 -6.18
N ILE A 232 17.90 -14.08 -4.92
CA ILE A 232 18.10 -12.77 -4.29
C ILE A 232 18.90 -12.94 -3.01
N GLU A 233 19.98 -12.17 -2.85
CA GLU A 233 20.84 -12.18 -1.66
C GLU A 233 20.68 -10.85 -0.90
N ILE A 234 19.98 -10.90 0.25
CA ILE A 234 19.78 -9.78 1.18
C ILE A 234 21.02 -9.59 2.05
N ARG A 235 21.35 -8.34 2.37
CA ARG A 235 22.32 -7.95 3.40
C ARG A 235 21.58 -7.51 4.66
N GLU A 236 21.62 -8.33 5.72
CA GLU A 236 20.87 -8.07 6.96
C GLU A 236 21.22 -6.71 7.60
N GLU A 237 22.48 -6.31 7.55
CA GLU A 237 22.96 -5.04 8.09
C GLU A 237 22.40 -3.81 7.35
N ALA A 238 22.00 -3.97 6.10
CA ALA A 238 21.49 -2.89 5.26
C ALA A 238 19.99 -2.65 5.44
N LEU A 239 19.28 -3.53 6.16
CA LEU A 239 17.84 -3.41 6.36
C LEU A 239 17.51 -2.27 7.34
N PRO A 240 16.86 -1.19 6.86
CA PRO A 240 16.42 -0.10 7.71
C PRO A 240 15.22 -0.56 8.57
N VAL A 241 15.33 -0.36 9.88
CA VAL A 241 14.24 -0.60 10.85
C VAL A 241 14.38 0.46 11.92
N HIS A 242 13.30 1.21 12.18
CA HIS A 242 13.31 2.24 13.21
C HIS A 242 13.62 1.63 14.59
N PRO A 243 14.45 2.26 15.45
CA PRO A 243 14.84 1.67 16.73
C PRO A 243 13.68 1.25 17.63
N GLU A 244 12.59 2.04 17.65
CA GLU A 244 11.39 1.72 18.44
C GLU A 244 10.65 0.50 17.88
N VAL A 245 10.57 0.36 16.56
CA VAL A 245 9.98 -0.82 15.88
C VAL A 245 10.84 -2.05 16.13
N ARG A 246 12.17 -1.91 16.09
CA ARG A 246 13.10 -3.00 16.41
C ARG A 246 12.90 -3.49 17.84
N SER A 247 12.92 -2.59 18.82
CA SER A 247 12.66 -2.94 20.23
C SER A 247 11.30 -3.61 20.42
N PHE A 248 10.26 -3.08 19.78
CA PHE A 248 8.92 -3.69 19.82
C PHE A 248 8.90 -5.11 19.24
N SER A 249 9.56 -5.30 18.10
CA SER A 249 9.67 -6.60 17.42
C SER A 249 10.44 -7.61 18.26
N ASP A 250 11.56 -7.18 18.86
CA ASP A 250 12.40 -8.02 19.73
C ASP A 250 11.62 -8.50 20.97
N ILE A 251 10.82 -7.62 21.59
CA ILE A 251 9.99 -7.97 22.76
C ILE A 251 8.92 -9.01 22.41
N LEU A 252 8.32 -8.90 21.23
CA LEU A 252 7.22 -9.77 20.81
C LEU A 252 7.67 -10.98 19.98
N GLY A 253 8.96 -11.09 19.67
CA GLY A 253 9.49 -12.14 18.81
C GLY A 253 9.03 -12.04 17.35
N LEU A 254 8.79 -10.82 16.85
CA LEU A 254 8.42 -10.56 15.47
C LEU A 254 9.67 -10.35 14.61
N ASP A 255 9.63 -10.83 13.37
CA ASP A 255 10.68 -10.57 12.37
C ASP A 255 10.20 -9.44 11.43
N PRO A 256 10.88 -8.27 11.41
CA PRO A 256 10.53 -7.14 10.53
C PRO A 256 10.45 -7.48 9.04
N LEU A 257 11.10 -8.57 8.59
CA LEU A 257 10.99 -9.04 7.20
C LEU A 257 9.58 -9.45 6.81
N TYR A 258 8.73 -9.85 7.75
CA TYR A 258 7.36 -10.32 7.49
C TYR A 258 6.29 -9.36 8.04
N MET A 259 6.71 -8.23 8.57
CA MET A 259 5.82 -7.18 9.05
C MET A 259 5.34 -6.33 7.88
N ALA A 260 4.03 -6.06 7.84
CA ALA A 260 3.39 -5.27 6.80
C ALA A 260 3.73 -3.78 6.91
N ASN A 261 3.82 -3.14 5.74
CA ASN A 261 4.09 -1.72 5.52
C ASN A 261 3.05 -1.19 4.54
N GLU A 262 2.64 0.07 4.69
CA GLU A 262 1.58 0.66 3.86
C GLU A 262 2.04 1.91 3.11
N GLY A 263 3.35 2.15 3.13
CA GLY A 263 4.02 3.25 2.46
C GLY A 263 5.46 2.92 2.13
N LYS A 264 5.73 1.65 1.80
CA LYS A 264 7.08 1.19 1.42
C LYS A 264 7.00 0.34 0.16
N MET A 265 8.02 0.47 -0.65
CA MET A 265 8.21 -0.32 -1.86
C MET A 265 9.65 -0.81 -1.97
N ILE A 266 9.83 -1.88 -2.72
CA ILE A 266 11.11 -2.23 -3.31
C ILE A 266 11.14 -1.79 -4.78
N ALA A 267 12.33 -1.40 -5.25
CA ALA A 267 12.64 -1.24 -6.66
C ALA A 267 13.84 -2.12 -7.00
N VAL A 268 13.70 -2.97 -8.02
CA VAL A 268 14.81 -3.68 -8.63
C VAL A 268 15.27 -2.88 -9.84
N VAL A 269 16.53 -2.48 -9.86
CA VAL A 269 17.10 -1.61 -10.90
C VAL A 269 18.39 -2.20 -11.45
N ALA A 270 18.78 -1.76 -12.65
CA ALA A 270 20.09 -2.10 -13.20
C ALA A 270 21.23 -1.62 -12.29
N ALA A 271 22.32 -2.38 -12.22
CA ALA A 271 23.44 -2.09 -11.33
C ALA A 271 24.01 -0.68 -11.51
N GLU A 272 24.09 -0.20 -12.75
CA GLU A 272 24.61 1.14 -13.07
C GLU A 272 23.75 2.29 -12.53
N ASP A 273 22.45 2.05 -12.30
CA ASP A 273 21.51 3.06 -11.84
C ASP A 273 21.28 3.03 -10.31
N ALA A 274 21.81 2.02 -9.61
CA ALA A 274 21.51 1.78 -8.20
C ALA A 274 21.80 2.97 -7.27
N GLU A 275 22.98 3.57 -7.38
CA GLU A 275 23.37 4.71 -6.55
C GLU A 275 22.56 5.97 -6.89
N LYS A 276 22.26 6.18 -8.19
CA LYS A 276 21.42 7.30 -8.63
C LYS A 276 19.98 7.14 -8.12
N ALA A 277 19.41 5.94 -8.24
CA ALA A 277 18.09 5.61 -7.72
C ALA A 277 18.01 5.80 -6.20
N LEU A 278 19.03 5.35 -5.46
CA LEU A 278 19.10 5.54 -4.02
C LEU A 278 19.13 7.02 -3.63
N ALA A 279 19.93 7.82 -4.33
CA ALA A 279 20.00 9.27 -4.08
C ALA A 279 18.66 9.97 -4.35
N LEU A 280 17.96 9.58 -5.43
CA LEU A 280 16.63 10.11 -5.76
C LEU A 280 15.57 9.72 -4.72
N MET A 281 15.58 8.47 -4.24
CA MET A 281 14.68 8.04 -3.16
C MET A 281 14.91 8.88 -1.90
N LYS A 282 16.17 9.09 -1.50
CA LYS A 282 16.52 9.84 -0.28
C LYS A 282 16.21 11.34 -0.33
N GLN A 283 16.01 11.90 -1.52
CA GLN A 283 15.55 13.28 -1.67
C GLN A 283 14.06 13.45 -1.39
N ASN A 284 13.31 12.35 -1.33
CA ASN A 284 11.91 12.35 -0.97
C ASN A 284 11.75 12.10 0.54
N GLU A 285 10.84 12.82 1.20
CA GLU A 285 10.55 12.66 2.63
C GLU A 285 10.17 11.21 2.99
N ASP A 286 9.38 10.55 2.14
CA ASP A 286 8.95 9.16 2.34
C ASP A 286 10.06 8.15 2.02
N GLY A 287 11.17 8.60 1.42
CA GLY A 287 12.31 7.78 1.01
C GLY A 287 13.63 8.08 1.74
N LYS A 288 13.61 8.97 2.75
CA LYS A 288 14.83 9.41 3.45
C LYS A 288 15.68 8.28 4.03
N ASP A 289 15.02 7.21 4.46
CA ASP A 289 15.62 6.01 5.05
C ASP A 289 15.84 4.88 4.02
N ALA A 290 15.75 5.19 2.72
CA ALA A 290 15.94 4.21 1.66
C ALA A 290 17.34 3.59 1.71
N ALA A 291 17.44 2.32 1.31
CA ALA A 291 18.68 1.57 1.35
C ALA A 291 18.76 0.55 0.21
N ILE A 292 19.98 0.30 -0.28
CA ILE A 292 20.26 -0.86 -1.12
C ILE A 292 20.37 -2.09 -0.21
N ILE A 293 19.38 -2.98 -0.28
CA ILE A 293 19.23 -4.08 0.68
C ILE A 293 19.68 -5.43 0.13
N ALA A 294 19.62 -5.63 -1.19
CA ALA A 294 19.90 -6.93 -1.78
C ALA A 294 20.43 -6.81 -3.21
N LYS A 295 20.94 -7.91 -3.74
CA LYS A 295 21.32 -8.07 -5.14
C LYS A 295 20.67 -9.32 -5.73
N VAL A 296 20.34 -9.26 -7.01
CA VAL A 296 19.91 -10.41 -7.77
C VAL A 296 21.14 -11.22 -8.19
N VAL A 297 21.09 -12.53 -7.96
CA VAL A 297 22.19 -13.48 -8.19
C VAL A 297 21.70 -14.66 -9.00
N HIS A 298 22.62 -15.42 -9.60
CA HIS A 298 22.27 -16.71 -10.17
C HIS A 298 21.75 -17.67 -9.08
N GLY A 299 20.63 -18.35 -9.35
CA GLY A 299 20.05 -19.32 -8.43
C GLY A 299 18.53 -19.23 -8.37
N LYS A 300 17.95 -19.64 -7.23
CA LYS A 300 16.52 -19.56 -6.93
C LYS A 300 16.32 -19.21 -5.47
N GLY A 301 15.18 -18.56 -5.18
CA GLY A 301 14.77 -18.21 -3.84
C GLY A 301 15.59 -17.08 -3.22
N VAL A 302 15.31 -16.80 -1.95
CA VAL A 302 15.90 -15.68 -1.22
C VAL A 302 16.79 -16.17 -0.10
N THR A 303 18.01 -15.62 -0.04
CA THR A 303 18.96 -15.84 1.05
C THR A 303 19.33 -14.52 1.69
N MET A 304 19.72 -14.55 2.96
CA MET A 304 20.19 -13.38 3.67
C MET A 304 21.55 -13.65 4.31
N LYS A 305 22.52 -12.79 3.99
CA LYS A 305 23.80 -12.71 4.68
C LYS A 305 23.61 -12.00 6.01
N THR A 306 23.92 -12.73 7.08
CA THR A 306 23.78 -12.22 8.44
C THR A 306 24.94 -11.33 8.84
N ARG A 307 24.77 -10.55 9.90
CA ARG A 307 25.83 -9.71 10.49
C ARG A 307 27.07 -10.50 10.93
N LEU A 308 26.93 -11.81 11.13
CA LEU A 308 28.02 -12.72 11.51
C LEU A 308 28.74 -13.33 10.29
N GLY A 309 28.36 -12.95 9.07
CA GLY A 309 28.92 -13.47 7.82
C GLY A 309 28.34 -14.81 7.37
N GLY A 310 27.45 -15.42 8.15
CA GLY A 310 26.69 -16.61 7.76
C GLY A 310 25.61 -16.29 6.73
N SER A 311 24.98 -17.32 6.16
CA SER A 311 23.82 -17.17 5.28
C SER A 311 22.67 -18.03 5.76
N ARG A 312 21.44 -17.49 5.71
CA ARG A 312 20.21 -18.23 5.96
C ARG A 312 19.23 -18.08 4.81
N VAL A 313 18.34 -19.05 4.64
CA VAL A 313 17.19 -18.93 3.72
C VAL A 313 16.15 -18.00 4.33
N VAL A 314 15.55 -17.15 3.49
CA VAL A 314 14.37 -16.35 3.81
C VAL A 314 13.24 -16.93 2.98
N ASP A 315 12.35 -17.68 3.63
CA ASP A 315 11.24 -18.35 2.97
C ASP A 315 10.00 -17.42 2.89
N VAL A 316 8.97 -17.84 2.16
CA VAL A 316 7.65 -17.19 2.20
C VAL A 316 7.05 -17.37 3.60
N LEU A 317 6.25 -16.41 4.05
CA LEU A 317 5.53 -16.52 5.31
C LEU A 317 4.58 -17.74 5.28
N TYR A 318 4.85 -18.75 6.11
CA TYR A 318 4.09 -20.01 6.14
C TYR A 318 2.86 -19.98 7.08
N GLY A 319 2.66 -18.91 7.86
CA GLY A 319 1.59 -18.77 8.85
C GLY A 319 0.63 -17.62 8.58
N GLU A 320 -0.46 -17.53 9.36
CA GLU A 320 -1.31 -16.34 9.35
C GLU A 320 -0.49 -15.13 9.86
N GLY A 321 -0.37 -14.10 9.02
CA GLY A 321 0.06 -12.78 9.48
C GLY A 321 -0.93 -12.23 10.51
N LEU A 322 -0.68 -11.01 11.02
CA LEU A 322 -1.63 -10.37 11.94
C LEU A 322 -2.99 -10.19 11.25
N PRO A 323 -4.09 -10.81 11.72
CA PRO A 323 -5.38 -10.69 11.07
C PRO A 323 -5.83 -9.23 11.03
N ARG A 324 -6.54 -8.81 9.98
CA ARG A 324 -7.05 -7.43 9.85
C ARG A 324 -5.95 -6.37 9.96
N ILE A 325 -4.73 -6.64 9.49
CA ILE A 325 -3.64 -5.64 9.55
C ILE A 325 -3.91 -4.45 8.62
N CYS A 326 -4.46 -4.72 7.43
CA CYS A 326 -4.82 -3.75 6.40
C CYS A 326 -6.29 -3.93 5.98
#